data_AF-A0A2Y9SVB1-F1
#
_entry.id   AF-A0A2Y9SVB1-F1
#
_cell.length_a   1.000
_cell.length_b   1.000
_cell.length_c   1.000
_cell.angle_alpha   90.00
_cell.angle_beta   90.00
_cell.angle_gamma   90.00
#
_symmetry.space_group_name_H-M   'P 1'
#
loop_
_entity.id
_entity.type
_entity.pdbx_description
1 polymer ?
#
loop_
_entity_poly.entity_id
_entity_poly.type
_entity_poly.pdbx_seq_one_letter_code
_entity_poly.pdbx_strand_id
1 'polypeptide(L)'
;MAGRRGALIVLEGVDRAGKSTQSRKLVDALCAAGYCAELLRFPERSTEIGKLLSSYLEKKREVEDHSVHLLFSANRWEHVPLIKEKLSQGVTLVVDRYAFSGVAFTSAKENFSLDWCKQPDVGLPKPDLVVFLQLQLAEAAVRGEFGRERYESSPFQQRALQRFQQLLGDSSLPWKVGAVPGPSWGQRFWSWGWCRTWVGALMLAQGPGSRAAIPCGGPCTELAVQRAPVPCRTSAARGQHLERRVRRCQAAAL
;
A
#
# COMPACT_ATOMS: atom_id res chain seq x y z
N MET A 1 25.14 15.76 14.86
CA MET A 1 24.51 14.48 15.24
C MET A 1 23.80 13.93 14.03
N ALA A 2 24.08 12.69 13.61
CA ALA A 2 23.30 12.06 12.55
C ALA A 2 21.83 11.96 13.03
N GLY A 3 20.89 12.50 12.26
CA GLY A 3 19.46 12.40 12.57
C GLY A 3 19.05 10.93 12.69
N ARG A 4 18.19 10.60 13.64
CA ARG A 4 17.64 9.23 13.77
C ARG A 4 16.68 9.01 12.60
N ARG A 5 16.86 7.89 11.87
CA ARG A 5 15.97 7.51 10.77
C ARG A 5 14.55 7.22 11.29
N GLY A 6 13.55 7.40 10.44
CA GLY A 6 12.18 6.99 10.73
C GLY A 6 12.01 5.47 10.73
N ALA A 7 10.86 5.02 11.25
CA ALA A 7 10.48 3.60 11.26
C ALA A 7 9.77 3.20 9.96
N LEU A 8 9.98 1.97 9.51
CA LEU A 8 9.16 1.33 8.49
C LEU A 8 8.19 0.36 9.16
N ILE A 9 6.91 0.73 9.24
CA ILE A 9 5.84 -0.05 9.88
C ILE A 9 4.91 -0.59 8.81
N VAL A 10 4.79 -1.90 8.70
CA VAL A 10 3.92 -2.56 7.72
C VAL A 10 2.69 -3.13 8.41
N LEU A 11 1.51 -2.92 7.83
CA LEU A 11 0.26 -3.57 8.22
C LEU A 11 -0.12 -4.62 7.20
N GLU A 12 -0.24 -5.87 7.64
CA GLU A 12 -0.64 -7.03 6.85
C GLU A 12 -1.92 -7.66 7.38
N GLY A 13 -2.52 -8.54 6.59
CA GLY A 13 -3.74 -9.24 6.94
C GLY A 13 -4.60 -9.57 5.72
N VAL A 14 -5.59 -10.43 5.92
CA VAL A 14 -6.59 -10.79 4.90
C VAL A 14 -7.40 -9.57 4.45
N ASP A 15 -8.09 -9.70 3.33
CA ASP A 15 -8.97 -8.64 2.83
C ASP A 15 -10.03 -8.30 3.89
N ARG A 16 -10.34 -7.00 4.01
CA ARG A 16 -11.31 -6.45 4.98
C ARG A 16 -10.95 -6.62 6.47
N ALA A 17 -9.71 -7.00 6.77
CA ALA A 17 -9.15 -6.91 8.11
C ALA A 17 -9.11 -5.45 8.66
N GLY A 18 -9.31 -4.45 7.79
CA GLY A 18 -9.32 -3.04 8.18
C GLY A 18 -7.97 -2.34 8.07
N LYS A 19 -7.00 -2.95 7.36
CA LYS A 19 -5.64 -2.41 7.14
C LYS A 19 -5.65 -0.93 6.77
N SER A 20 -6.32 -0.55 5.69
CA SER A 20 -6.38 0.85 5.24
C SER A 20 -6.94 1.82 6.29
N THR A 21 -7.93 1.39 7.06
CA THR A 21 -8.48 2.20 8.15
C THR A 21 -7.48 2.35 9.30
N GLN A 22 -6.81 1.26 9.68
CA GLN A 22 -5.82 1.27 10.75
C GLN A 22 -4.55 2.03 10.36
N SER A 23 -4.07 1.88 9.12
CA SER A 23 -2.88 2.60 8.64
C SER A 23 -3.11 4.12 8.65
N ARG A 24 -4.28 4.61 8.19
CA ARG A 24 -4.63 6.03 8.26
C ARG A 24 -4.67 6.54 9.71
N LYS A 25 -5.41 5.84 10.57
CA LYS A 25 -5.50 6.20 12.00
C LYS A 25 -4.15 6.20 12.69
N LEU A 26 -3.25 5.29 12.31
CA LEU A 26 -1.91 5.23 12.87
C LEU A 26 -1.07 6.44 12.46
N VAL A 27 -1.12 6.84 11.18
CA VAL A 27 -0.45 8.06 10.71
C VAL A 27 -1.00 9.28 11.43
N ASP A 28 -2.32 9.44 11.50
CA ASP A 28 -2.96 10.57 12.20
C ASP A 28 -2.53 10.64 13.67
N ALA A 29 -2.49 9.48 14.36
CA ALA A 29 -2.07 9.40 15.75
C ALA A 29 -0.58 9.72 15.96
N LEU A 30 0.29 9.27 15.05
CA LEU A 30 1.72 9.59 15.10
C LEU A 30 1.96 11.08 14.87
N CYS A 31 1.30 11.67 13.88
CA CYS A 31 1.36 13.10 13.59
C CYS A 31 0.83 13.93 14.77
N ALA A 32 -0.30 13.54 15.37
CA ALA A 32 -0.85 14.19 16.55
C ALA A 32 0.07 14.10 17.78
N ALA A 33 0.92 13.06 17.85
CA ALA A 33 1.94 12.90 18.89
C ALA A 33 3.27 13.63 18.57
N GLY A 34 3.35 14.37 17.46
CA GLY A 34 4.52 15.16 17.07
C GLY A 34 5.58 14.42 16.26
N TYR A 35 5.28 13.21 15.76
CA TYR A 35 6.16 12.49 14.85
C TYR A 35 5.86 12.83 13.39
N CYS A 36 6.88 12.88 12.54
CA CYS A 36 6.67 12.94 11.09
C CYS A 36 6.32 11.53 10.59
N ALA A 37 5.11 11.34 10.09
CA ALA A 37 4.66 10.06 9.55
C ALA A 37 3.91 10.24 8.22
N GLU A 38 4.14 9.33 7.27
CA GLU A 38 3.48 9.30 5.97
C GLU A 38 2.89 7.90 5.70
N LEU A 39 1.81 7.87 4.91
CA LEU A 39 1.14 6.64 4.49
C LEU A 39 1.64 6.21 3.11
N LEU A 40 2.00 4.94 2.96
CA LEU A 40 2.19 4.28 1.68
C LEU A 40 1.25 3.07 1.57
N ARG A 41 0.97 2.61 0.34
CA ARG A 41 0.18 1.41 0.08
C ARG A 41 0.76 0.65 -1.10
N PHE A 42 0.73 -0.68 -1.03
CA PHE A 42 0.98 -1.54 -2.18
C PHE A 42 -0.25 -2.39 -2.57
N PRO A 43 -0.54 -2.57 -3.88
CA PRO A 43 0.14 -1.93 -5.00
C PRO A 43 -0.11 -0.41 -5.03
N GLU A 44 0.91 0.35 -5.40
CA GLU A 44 0.78 1.78 -5.69
C GLU A 44 0.28 1.91 -7.12
N ARG A 45 -0.98 2.33 -7.27
CA ARG A 45 -1.73 2.22 -8.54
C ARG A 45 -1.49 3.40 -9.50
N SER A 46 -0.80 4.45 -9.06
CA SER A 46 -0.56 5.64 -9.87
C SER A 46 0.53 5.46 -10.95
N THR A 47 1.49 4.55 -10.74
CA THR A 47 2.58 4.27 -11.69
C THR A 47 2.10 3.46 -12.89
N GLU A 48 2.89 3.37 -13.96
CA GLU A 48 2.53 2.54 -15.13
C GLU A 48 2.36 1.06 -14.76
N ILE A 49 3.25 0.52 -13.92
CA ILE A 49 3.09 -0.83 -13.36
C ILE A 49 1.83 -0.89 -12.50
N GLY A 50 1.60 0.11 -11.66
CA GLY A 50 0.41 0.26 -10.82
C GLY A 50 -0.91 0.18 -11.60
N LYS A 51 -1.00 0.87 -12.74
CA LYS A 51 -2.17 0.86 -13.62
C LYS A 51 -2.43 -0.52 -14.22
N LEU A 52 -1.38 -1.24 -14.61
CA LEU A 52 -1.48 -2.63 -15.07
C LEU A 52 -2.02 -3.54 -13.96
N LEU A 53 -1.49 -3.41 -12.74
CA LEU A 53 -1.94 -4.16 -11.57
C LEU A 53 -3.39 -3.83 -11.21
N SER A 54 -3.81 -2.56 -11.28
CA SER A 54 -5.21 -2.16 -11.04
C SER A 54 -6.15 -2.82 -12.05
N SER A 55 -5.79 -2.78 -13.34
CA SER A 55 -6.58 -3.42 -14.41
C SER A 55 -6.70 -4.93 -14.22
N TYR A 56 -5.63 -5.58 -13.74
CA TYR A 56 -5.63 -6.99 -13.40
C TYR A 56 -6.54 -7.31 -12.20
N LEU A 57 -6.43 -6.54 -11.11
CA LEU A 57 -7.24 -6.73 -9.89
C LEU A 57 -8.73 -6.46 -10.15
N GLU A 58 -9.05 -5.51 -11.02
CA GLU A 58 -10.41 -5.19 -11.46
C GLU A 58 -10.98 -6.17 -12.49
N LYS A 59 -10.22 -7.23 -12.84
CA LYS A 59 -10.62 -8.25 -13.84
C LYS A 59 -10.83 -7.68 -15.25
N LYS A 60 -10.27 -6.51 -15.55
CA LYS A 60 -10.31 -5.86 -16.88
C LYS A 60 -9.26 -6.41 -17.83
N ARG A 61 -8.20 -7.01 -17.28
CA ARG A 61 -7.10 -7.60 -18.03
C ARG A 61 -6.64 -8.89 -17.36
N GLU A 62 -6.47 -9.94 -18.16
CA GLU A 62 -5.77 -11.14 -17.73
C GLU A 62 -4.26 -10.96 -17.91
N VAL A 63 -3.51 -11.42 -16.92
CA VAL A 63 -2.05 -11.43 -16.90
C VAL A 63 -1.65 -12.78 -16.34
N GLU A 64 -0.64 -13.40 -16.95
CA GLU A 64 -0.09 -14.67 -16.50
C GLU A 64 0.42 -14.55 -15.05
N ASP A 65 0.25 -15.61 -14.25
CA ASP A 65 0.40 -15.55 -12.79
C ASP A 65 1.84 -15.28 -12.32
N HIS A 66 2.86 -15.77 -13.04
CA HIS A 66 4.26 -15.44 -12.75
C HIS A 66 4.53 -13.98 -13.14
N SER A 67 4.06 -13.55 -14.31
CA SER A 67 4.23 -12.17 -14.78
C SER A 67 3.62 -11.17 -13.81
N VAL A 68 2.38 -11.39 -13.35
CA VAL A 68 1.73 -10.46 -12.42
C VAL A 68 2.39 -10.46 -11.04
N HIS A 69 2.90 -11.60 -10.58
CA HIS A 69 3.66 -11.65 -9.32
C HIS A 69 4.93 -10.78 -9.39
N LEU A 70 5.67 -10.88 -10.49
CA LEU A 70 6.85 -10.05 -10.73
C LEU A 70 6.49 -8.56 -10.85
N LEU A 71 5.36 -8.21 -11.48
CA LEU A 71 4.87 -6.83 -11.53
C LEU A 71 4.56 -6.27 -10.13
N PHE A 72 3.95 -7.07 -9.25
CA PHE A 72 3.73 -6.67 -7.85
C PHE A 72 5.06 -6.40 -7.13
N SER A 73 6.09 -7.21 -7.36
CA SER A 73 7.41 -6.98 -6.77
C SER A 73 8.10 -5.75 -7.37
N ALA A 74 8.08 -5.59 -8.70
CA ALA A 74 8.61 -4.42 -9.38
C ALA A 74 7.96 -3.11 -8.90
N ASN A 75 6.64 -3.12 -8.64
CA ASN A 75 5.92 -1.97 -8.06
C ASN A 75 6.40 -1.60 -6.65
N ARG A 76 6.94 -2.54 -5.86
CA ARG A 76 7.62 -2.22 -4.59
C ARG A 76 9.01 -1.67 -4.84
N TRP A 77 9.77 -2.29 -5.74
CA TRP A 77 11.14 -1.88 -6.07
C TRP A 77 11.22 -0.46 -6.62
N GLU A 78 10.28 -0.03 -7.47
CA GLU A 78 10.25 1.34 -8.00
C GLU A 78 10.06 2.40 -6.89
N HIS A 79 9.51 2.01 -5.73
CA HIS A 79 9.33 2.90 -4.57
C HIS A 79 10.48 2.86 -3.56
N VAL A 80 11.46 1.96 -3.72
CA VAL A 80 12.59 1.83 -2.78
C VAL A 80 13.40 3.13 -2.62
N PRO A 81 13.70 3.90 -3.68
CA PRO A 81 14.39 5.18 -3.53
C PRO A 81 13.65 6.15 -2.60
N LEU A 82 12.34 6.33 -2.81
CA LEU A 82 11.47 7.17 -1.97
C LEU A 82 11.44 6.67 -0.53
N ILE A 83 11.28 5.35 -0.33
CA ILE A 83 11.24 4.75 1.01
C ILE A 83 12.55 5.05 1.76
N LYS A 84 13.70 4.81 1.13
CA LYS A 84 15.02 5.05 1.74
C LYS A 84 15.23 6.52 2.07
N GLU A 85 14.87 7.42 1.15
CA GLU A 85 14.96 8.86 1.34
C GLU A 85 14.13 9.32 2.55
N LYS A 86 12.84 9.01 2.59
CA LYS A 86 11.93 9.42 3.67
C LYS A 86 12.37 8.89 5.03
N LEU A 87 12.77 7.62 5.10
CA LEU A 87 13.29 7.04 6.33
C LEU A 87 14.56 7.76 6.78
N SER A 88 15.49 8.06 5.86
CA SER A 88 16.72 8.81 6.20
C SER A 88 16.45 10.23 6.70
N GLN A 89 15.35 10.86 6.28
CA GLN A 89 14.91 12.19 6.72
C GLN A 89 14.23 12.17 8.10
N GLY A 90 14.08 10.99 8.72
CA GLY A 90 13.39 10.82 10.00
C GLY A 90 11.88 10.65 9.87
N VAL A 91 11.35 10.52 8.65
CA VAL A 91 9.91 10.31 8.41
C VAL A 91 9.60 8.83 8.60
N THR A 92 8.67 8.52 9.50
CA THR A 92 8.12 7.18 9.67
C THR A 92 7.17 6.85 8.53
N LEU A 93 7.32 5.67 7.93
CA LEU A 93 6.43 5.19 6.89
C LEU A 93 5.52 4.11 7.45
N VAL A 94 4.21 4.36 7.41
CA VAL A 94 3.18 3.36 7.67
C VAL A 94 2.71 2.82 6.33
N VAL A 95 2.86 1.52 6.11
CA VAL A 95 2.63 0.88 4.80
C VAL A 95 1.47 -0.11 4.89
N ASP A 96 0.42 0.12 4.10
CA ASP A 96 -0.71 -0.79 3.91
C ASP A 96 -0.34 -1.84 2.83
N ARG A 97 -0.03 -3.06 3.30
CA ARG A 97 0.54 -4.20 2.53
C ARG A 97 1.96 -3.97 2.03
N TYR A 98 2.73 -5.06 1.95
CA TYR A 98 4.10 -5.06 1.44
C TYR A 98 4.42 -6.41 0.77
N ALA A 99 5.70 -6.85 0.84
CA ALA A 99 6.15 -8.11 0.28
C ALA A 99 5.35 -9.33 0.78
N PHE A 100 4.90 -9.33 2.04
CA PHE A 100 4.18 -10.46 2.63
C PHE A 100 2.84 -10.72 1.94
N SER A 101 2.08 -9.67 1.60
CA SER A 101 0.90 -9.79 0.73
C SER A 101 1.26 -10.37 -0.65
N GLY A 102 2.38 -9.96 -1.25
CA GLY A 102 2.83 -10.52 -2.54
C GLY A 102 3.08 -12.03 -2.47
N VAL A 103 3.81 -12.47 -1.45
CA VAL A 103 4.10 -13.90 -1.22
C VAL A 103 2.82 -14.69 -0.91
N ALA A 104 2.00 -14.21 0.04
CA ALA A 104 0.83 -14.93 0.52
C ALA A 104 -0.24 -15.11 -0.56
N PHE A 105 -0.48 -14.08 -1.39
CA PHE A 105 -1.51 -14.15 -2.43
C PHE A 105 -1.08 -15.00 -3.62
N THR A 106 0.17 -14.91 -4.08
CA THR A 106 0.64 -15.74 -5.20
C THR A 106 0.78 -17.21 -4.79
N SER A 107 1.36 -17.51 -3.62
CA SER A 107 1.47 -18.89 -3.13
C SER A 107 0.14 -19.54 -2.73
N ALA A 108 -0.95 -18.76 -2.66
CA ALA A 108 -2.31 -19.28 -2.51
C ALA A 108 -2.90 -19.83 -3.82
N LYS A 109 -2.23 -19.60 -4.95
CA LYS A 109 -2.50 -20.24 -6.24
C LYS A 109 -1.79 -21.59 -6.33
N GLU A 110 -2.22 -22.41 -7.29
CA GLU A 110 -1.62 -23.73 -7.52
C GLU A 110 -0.23 -23.60 -8.14
N ASN A 111 0.68 -24.53 -7.81
CA ASN A 111 2.03 -24.62 -8.36
C ASN A 111 2.99 -23.45 -8.04
N PHE A 112 2.67 -22.62 -7.04
CA PHE A 112 3.57 -21.57 -6.55
C PHE A 112 4.18 -21.93 -5.19
N SER A 113 5.50 -22.11 -5.14
CA SER A 113 6.22 -22.32 -3.88
C SER A 113 6.39 -20.99 -3.13
N LEU A 114 6.39 -21.04 -1.79
CA LEU A 114 6.70 -19.88 -0.96
C LEU A 114 8.09 -19.32 -1.24
N ASP A 115 9.05 -20.21 -1.49
CA ASP A 115 10.44 -19.83 -1.76
C ASP A 115 10.53 -19.00 -3.05
N TRP A 116 9.97 -19.49 -4.16
CA TRP A 116 9.95 -18.75 -5.42
C TRP A 116 9.28 -17.39 -5.27
N CYS A 117 8.15 -17.33 -4.54
CA CYS A 117 7.43 -16.09 -4.31
C CYS A 117 8.21 -15.08 -3.44
N LYS A 118 9.14 -15.53 -2.59
CA LYS A 118 9.97 -14.65 -1.75
C LYS A 118 11.10 -14.00 -2.55
N GLN A 119 11.67 -14.71 -3.53
CA GLN A 119 12.91 -14.30 -4.21
C GLN A 119 12.86 -12.88 -4.82
N PRO A 120 11.79 -12.46 -5.52
CA PRO A 120 11.75 -11.13 -6.12
C PRO A 120 11.85 -9.98 -5.12
N ASP A 121 11.43 -10.19 -3.87
CA ASP A 121 11.41 -9.17 -2.82
C ASP A 121 12.65 -9.20 -1.90
N VAL A 122 13.57 -10.16 -2.09
CA VAL A 122 14.80 -10.23 -1.30
C VAL A 122 15.66 -8.99 -1.58
N GLY A 123 15.92 -8.21 -0.52
CA GLY A 123 16.70 -6.97 -0.59
C GLY A 123 15.86 -5.68 -0.49
N LEU A 124 14.53 -5.78 -0.45
CA LEU A 124 13.69 -4.64 -0.11
C LEU A 124 14.01 -4.10 1.29
N PRO A 125 13.78 -2.80 1.56
CA PRO A 125 13.86 -2.24 2.91
C PRO A 125 13.09 -3.10 3.92
N LYS A 126 13.81 -3.64 4.90
CA LYS A 126 13.25 -4.53 5.92
C LYS A 126 12.39 -3.70 6.89
N PRO A 127 11.12 -4.07 7.13
CA PRO A 127 10.29 -3.40 8.11
C PRO A 127 10.85 -3.52 9.53
N ASP A 128 10.70 -2.46 10.32
CA ASP A 128 11.02 -2.44 11.75
C ASP A 128 9.93 -3.12 12.58
N LEU A 129 8.69 -3.13 12.06
CA LEU A 129 7.54 -3.74 12.67
C LEU A 129 6.57 -4.21 11.58
N VAL A 130 6.08 -5.44 11.70
CA VAL A 130 5.00 -5.96 10.86
C VAL A 130 3.82 -6.31 11.75
N VAL A 131 2.73 -5.55 11.62
CA VAL A 131 1.49 -5.78 12.35
C VAL A 131 0.56 -6.62 11.50
N PHE A 132 0.30 -7.85 11.91
CA PHE A 132 -0.67 -8.72 11.26
C PHE A 132 -2.05 -8.54 11.89
N LEU A 133 -2.99 -7.94 11.15
CA LEU A 133 -4.37 -7.77 11.57
C LEU A 133 -5.13 -9.10 11.41
N GLN A 134 -5.28 -9.82 12.53
CA GLN A 134 -5.99 -11.08 12.59
C GLN A 134 -7.49 -10.81 12.68
N LEU A 135 -8.25 -11.33 11.73
CA LEU A 135 -9.71 -11.28 11.69
C LEU A 135 -10.24 -12.67 11.34
N GLN A 136 -11.29 -13.13 12.02
CA GLN A 136 -11.94 -14.39 11.62
C GLN A 136 -12.59 -14.20 10.25
N LEU A 137 -12.46 -15.18 9.35
CA LEU A 137 -12.98 -15.07 7.98
C LEU A 137 -14.49 -14.80 7.94
N ALA A 138 -15.24 -15.37 8.91
CA ALA A 138 -16.66 -15.11 9.08
C ALA A 138 -16.95 -13.61 9.36
N GLU A 139 -16.13 -12.95 10.16
CA GLU A 139 -16.27 -11.52 10.46
C GLU A 139 -15.85 -10.64 9.27
N ALA A 140 -14.88 -11.09 8.47
CA ALA A 140 -14.48 -10.40 7.23
C ALA A 140 -15.61 -10.39 6.19
N ALA A 141 -16.37 -11.49 6.11
CA ALA A 141 -17.52 -11.63 5.21
C ALA A 141 -18.68 -10.70 5.58
N VAL A 142 -18.88 -10.40 6.88
CA VAL A 142 -19.96 -9.51 7.34
C VAL A 142 -19.67 -8.03 7.04
N ARG A 143 -18.41 -7.65 6.79
CA ARG A 143 -17.99 -6.26 6.54
C ARG A 143 -18.22 -5.79 5.09
N GLY A 144 -18.94 -6.57 4.27
CA GLY A 144 -19.35 -6.22 2.92
C GLY A 144 -19.45 -7.46 2.00
N GLU A 145 -19.95 -7.29 0.78
CA GLU A 145 -20.02 -8.39 -0.20
C GLU A 145 -18.70 -8.58 -0.93
N PHE A 146 -18.15 -9.80 -0.86
CA PHE A 146 -16.97 -10.21 -1.63
C PHE A 146 -17.26 -10.13 -3.14
N GLY A 147 -16.29 -9.67 -3.96
CA GLY A 147 -16.34 -9.90 -5.41
C GLY A 147 -15.96 -8.73 -6.31
N ARG A 148 -15.63 -7.56 -5.76
CA ARG A 148 -15.26 -6.37 -6.56
C ARG A 148 -13.88 -6.53 -7.18
N GLU A 149 -12.94 -7.12 -6.44
CA GLU A 149 -11.59 -7.39 -6.94
C GLU A 149 -11.29 -8.90 -7.06
N ARG A 150 -10.27 -9.25 -7.85
CA ARG A 150 -9.93 -10.62 -8.27
C ARG A 150 -9.83 -11.64 -7.13
N TYR A 151 -9.27 -11.22 -5.98
CA TYR A 151 -8.97 -12.12 -4.86
C TYR A 151 -10.00 -12.07 -3.73
N GLU A 152 -11.07 -11.29 -3.90
CA GLU A 152 -12.16 -11.19 -2.94
C GLU A 152 -13.08 -12.42 -3.02
N SER A 153 -12.59 -13.61 -2.68
CA SER A 153 -13.42 -14.80 -2.52
C SER A 153 -13.03 -15.57 -1.25
N SER A 154 -14.02 -16.11 -0.53
CA SER A 154 -13.78 -16.79 0.75
C SER A 154 -12.77 -17.96 0.64
N PRO A 155 -12.87 -18.86 -0.35
CA PRO A 155 -11.90 -19.95 -0.49
C PRO A 155 -10.47 -19.45 -0.74
N PHE A 156 -10.32 -18.40 -1.56
CA PHE A 156 -9.01 -17.84 -1.86
C PHE A 156 -8.41 -17.15 -0.62
N GLN A 157 -9.22 -16.38 0.11
CA GLN A 157 -8.77 -15.71 1.34
C GLN A 157 -8.38 -16.72 2.43
N GLN A 158 -9.03 -17.88 2.50
CA GLN A 158 -8.64 -18.96 3.41
C GLN A 158 -7.26 -19.51 3.06
N ARG A 159 -6.97 -19.76 1.77
CA ARG A 159 -5.64 -20.19 1.32
C ARG A 159 -4.58 -19.12 1.60
N ALA A 160 -4.86 -17.85 1.30
CA ALA A 160 -3.95 -16.74 1.59
C ALA A 160 -3.66 -16.62 3.10
N LEU A 161 -4.66 -16.82 3.97
CA LEU A 161 -4.47 -16.83 5.42
C LEU A 161 -3.53 -17.96 5.87
N GLN A 162 -3.67 -19.17 5.33
CA GLN A 162 -2.75 -20.27 5.61
C GLN A 162 -1.31 -19.94 5.21
N ARG A 163 -1.12 -19.24 4.10
CA ARG A 163 0.21 -18.76 3.67
C ARG A 163 0.76 -17.69 4.60
N PHE A 164 -0.07 -16.76 5.07
CA PHE A 164 0.34 -15.82 6.11
C PHE A 164 0.74 -16.52 7.42
N GLN A 165 0.01 -17.55 7.84
CA GLN A 165 0.39 -18.34 9.02
C GLN A 165 1.77 -19.01 8.87
N GLN A 166 2.11 -19.49 7.67
CA GLN A 166 3.44 -20.01 7.37
C GLN A 166 4.51 -18.89 7.47
N LEU A 167 4.22 -17.68 6.97
CA LEU A 167 5.13 -16.53 7.08
C LEU A 167 5.28 -16.01 8.51
N LEU A 168 4.25 -16.11 9.34
CA LEU A 168 4.29 -15.74 10.77
C LEU A 168 5.20 -16.66 11.58
N GLY A 169 5.45 -17.89 11.11
CA GLY A 169 6.41 -18.81 11.72
C GLY A 169 7.88 -18.41 11.53
N ASP A 170 8.17 -17.45 10.66
CA ASP A 170 9.53 -16.94 10.42
C ASP A 170 9.93 -15.94 11.52
N SER A 171 10.71 -16.42 12.49
CA SER A 171 11.17 -15.63 13.65
C SER A 171 12.19 -14.55 13.31
N SER A 172 12.71 -14.51 12.07
CA SER A 172 13.66 -13.49 11.61
C SER A 172 13.02 -12.12 11.36
N LEU A 173 11.68 -12.06 11.33
CA LEU A 173 10.89 -10.88 11.04
C LEU A 173 10.20 -10.34 12.30
N PRO A 174 10.08 -9.01 12.46
CA PRO A 174 9.52 -8.39 13.67
C PRO A 174 7.99 -8.41 13.65
N TRP A 175 7.39 -9.60 13.65
CA TRP A 175 5.94 -9.78 13.65
C TRP A 175 5.31 -9.42 14.99
N LYS A 176 4.16 -8.73 14.93
CA LYS A 176 3.21 -8.58 16.04
C LYS A 176 1.81 -8.90 15.52
N VAL A 177 1.13 -9.82 16.19
CA VAL A 177 -0.23 -10.24 15.81
C VAL A 177 -1.24 -9.39 16.56
N GLY A 178 -2.10 -8.72 15.79
CA GLY A 178 -3.15 -7.83 16.25
C GLY A 178 -4.54 -8.37 15.92
N ALA A 179 -5.27 -9.00 16.85
CA ALA A 179 -6.70 -9.28 16.68
C ALA A 179 -7.54 -7.99 16.45
N VAL A 180 -8.38 -7.99 15.42
CA VAL A 180 -9.28 -6.86 15.12
C VAL A 180 -10.61 -7.11 15.83
N PRO A 181 -11.09 -6.22 16.71
CA PRO A 181 -12.39 -6.41 17.36
C PRO A 181 -13.53 -6.35 16.33
N GLY A 182 -14.61 -7.06 16.64
CA GLY A 182 -15.80 -7.23 15.78
C GLY A 182 -16.54 -5.92 15.41
N PRO A 183 -17.52 -6.00 14.50
CA PRO A 183 -18.16 -4.84 13.86
C PRO A 183 -18.96 -3.90 14.79
N SER A 184 -19.19 -4.24 16.07
CA SER A 184 -20.01 -3.46 17.00
C SER A 184 -19.30 -2.26 17.67
N TRP A 185 -18.02 -2.00 17.40
CA TRP A 185 -17.25 -0.98 18.12
C TRP A 185 -16.79 0.17 17.23
N GLY A 186 -17.75 0.99 16.81
CA GLY A 186 -17.52 2.19 16.01
C GLY A 186 -17.02 3.44 16.76
N GLN A 187 -16.89 3.45 18.09
CA GLN A 187 -16.70 4.72 18.83
C GLN A 187 -15.73 4.74 20.02
N ARG A 188 -15.06 3.65 20.41
CA ARG A 188 -13.99 3.71 21.44
C ARG A 188 -12.62 3.84 20.79
N PHE A 189 -12.34 5.07 20.39
CA PHE A 189 -11.25 5.52 19.53
C PHE A 189 -9.82 5.34 20.13
N TRP A 190 -9.66 4.81 21.35
CA TRP A 190 -8.35 4.64 22.00
C TRP A 190 -8.18 3.44 22.95
N SER A 191 -9.03 2.40 22.92
CA SER A 191 -8.80 1.23 23.80
C SER A 191 -7.72 0.25 23.29
N TRP A 192 -6.88 0.66 22.33
CA TRP A 192 -5.80 -0.16 21.78
C TRP A 192 -4.53 -0.02 22.63
N GLY A 193 -4.53 -0.57 23.85
CA GLY A 193 -3.35 -0.59 24.73
C GLY A 193 -2.10 -1.16 24.05
N TRP A 194 -2.26 -2.25 23.30
CA TRP A 194 -1.25 -2.93 22.49
C TRP A 194 -0.64 -2.18 21.29
N CYS A 195 -1.43 -1.54 20.41
CA CYS A 195 -0.84 -0.74 19.31
C CYS A 195 -0.04 0.44 19.90
N ARG A 196 -0.56 1.06 20.97
CA ARG A 196 0.20 2.03 21.77
C ARG A 196 1.45 1.44 22.41
N THR A 197 1.43 0.23 22.96
CA THR A 197 2.63 -0.32 23.60
C THR A 197 3.68 -0.75 22.58
N TRP A 198 3.34 -1.36 21.46
CA TRP A 198 4.35 -1.79 20.48
C TRP A 198 4.84 -0.65 19.61
N VAL A 199 3.93 0.13 19.02
CA VAL A 199 4.35 1.30 18.22
C VAL A 199 4.93 2.35 19.15
N GLY A 200 4.35 2.58 20.33
CA GLY A 200 4.92 3.50 21.31
C GLY A 200 6.28 3.03 21.82
N ALA A 201 6.49 1.74 22.12
CA ALA A 201 7.82 1.25 22.49
C ALA A 201 8.82 1.39 21.34
N LEU A 202 8.41 1.13 20.09
CA LEU A 202 9.25 1.35 18.91
C LEU A 202 9.61 2.83 18.76
N MET A 203 8.63 3.72 18.87
CA MET A 203 8.82 5.18 18.77
C MET A 203 9.65 5.73 19.95
N LEU A 204 9.49 5.19 21.15
CA LEU A 204 10.31 5.54 22.32
C LEU A 204 11.76 5.05 22.15
N ALA A 205 11.96 3.84 21.64
CA ALA A 205 13.28 3.32 21.29
C ALA A 205 13.94 4.18 20.20
N GLN A 206 13.14 4.75 19.28
CA GLN A 206 13.60 5.68 18.25
C GLN A 206 13.76 7.13 18.74
N GLY A 207 13.18 7.50 19.89
CA GLY A 207 13.20 8.87 20.45
C GLY A 207 12.42 9.89 19.61
N PRO A 208 12.09 11.07 20.15
CA PRO A 208 11.53 12.14 19.33
C PRO A 208 12.58 12.56 18.29
N GLY A 209 12.23 12.47 17.00
CA GLY A 209 13.04 13.04 15.92
C GLY A 209 13.38 14.50 16.23
N SER A 210 14.56 14.96 15.82
CA SER A 210 14.98 16.34 16.08
C SER A 210 13.86 17.30 15.71
N ARG A 211 13.48 18.21 16.63
CA ARG A 211 12.52 19.32 16.41
C ARG A 211 12.99 20.33 15.35
N ALA A 212 13.81 19.93 14.39
CA ALA A 212 13.98 20.69 13.17
C ALA A 212 12.61 20.71 12.50
N ALA A 213 11.96 21.87 12.59
CA ALA A 213 10.71 22.16 11.91
C ALA A 213 10.93 22.01 10.41
N ILE A 214 10.81 20.77 9.90
CA ILE A 214 10.49 20.55 8.51
C ILE A 214 9.02 20.94 8.44
N PRO A 215 8.65 22.05 7.78
CA PRO A 215 7.26 22.41 7.66
C PRO A 215 6.57 21.25 6.94
N CYS A 216 5.60 20.62 7.60
CA CYS A 216 4.64 19.77 6.91
C CYS A 216 3.95 20.67 5.87
N GLY A 217 4.42 20.61 4.63
CA GLY A 217 3.93 21.44 3.54
C GLY A 217 2.50 21.06 3.21
N GLY A 218 1.55 21.88 3.66
CA GLY A 218 0.18 21.93 3.14
C GLY A 218 -0.75 20.81 3.61
N PRO A 219 -2.07 21.00 3.44
CA PRO A 219 -3.07 20.10 4.00
C PRO A 219 -2.93 18.70 3.39
N CYS A 220 -3.19 17.70 4.23
CA CYS A 220 -3.39 16.29 3.86
C CYS A 220 -4.61 16.19 2.94
N THR A 221 -4.44 16.53 1.67
CA THR A 221 -5.38 16.25 0.60
C THR A 221 -4.71 15.29 -0.36
N GLU A 222 -5.36 14.14 -0.51
CA GLU A 222 -5.41 13.32 -1.72
C GLU A 222 -4.84 14.06 -2.95
N LEU A 223 -3.90 13.44 -3.68
CA LEU A 223 -3.35 13.94 -4.95
C LEU A 223 -4.49 14.22 -5.94
N ALA A 224 -5.10 15.40 -5.80
CA ALA A 224 -6.14 15.91 -6.67
C ALA A 224 -5.44 16.43 -7.92
N VAL A 225 -5.58 15.63 -8.97
CA VAL A 225 -5.33 15.93 -10.37
C VAL A 225 -5.59 17.42 -10.66
N GLN A 226 -4.56 18.09 -11.18
CA GLN A 226 -4.64 19.43 -11.74
C GLN A 226 -5.78 19.46 -12.79
N ARG A 227 -6.92 20.05 -12.41
CA ARG A 227 -7.93 20.48 -13.37
C ARG A 227 -7.39 21.74 -14.04
N ALA A 228 -7.18 21.67 -15.35
CA ALA A 228 -6.91 22.83 -16.18
C ALA A 228 -8.04 23.88 -16.02
N PRO A 229 -7.73 25.19 -16.06
CA PRO A 229 -8.74 26.23 -15.91
C PRO A 229 -9.69 26.24 -17.10
N VAL A 230 -10.99 26.27 -16.80
CA VAL A 230 -12.06 26.58 -17.74
C VAL A 230 -12.01 28.08 -18.07
N PRO A 231 -11.92 28.51 -19.34
CA PRO A 231 -12.17 29.90 -19.69
C PRO A 231 -13.67 30.11 -19.93
N CYS A 232 -14.25 31.07 -19.20
CA CYS A 232 -15.60 31.54 -19.43
C CYS A 232 -15.61 32.67 -20.47
N ARG A 233 -16.27 32.40 -21.61
CA ARG A 233 -17.02 33.25 -22.56
C ARG A 233 -16.57 34.69 -22.85
N THR A 234 -16.42 35.03 -24.14
CA THR A 234 -17.42 35.80 -24.94
C THR A 234 -17.07 35.93 -26.44
N SER A 235 -18.08 35.67 -27.27
CA SER A 235 -18.42 36.15 -28.63
C SER A 235 -17.37 36.46 -29.72
N ALA A 236 -17.62 35.84 -30.89
CA ALA A 236 -17.87 36.49 -32.21
C ALA A 236 -17.00 35.99 -33.39
N ALA A 237 -17.65 35.19 -34.25
CA ALA A 237 -17.65 35.22 -35.72
C ALA A 237 -16.38 34.96 -36.56
N ARG A 238 -16.62 34.20 -37.67
CA ARG A 238 -15.79 33.95 -38.87
C ARG A 238 -14.66 32.94 -38.66
N GLY A 239 -14.37 32.00 -39.54
CA GLY A 239 -14.82 31.66 -40.88
C GLY A 239 -14.06 30.40 -41.32
N GLN A 240 -14.57 29.73 -42.34
CA GLN A 240 -14.04 28.53 -42.99
C GLN A 240 -12.53 28.62 -43.30
N HIS A 241 -11.76 27.55 -43.08
CA HIS A 241 -10.83 26.93 -44.05
C HIS A 241 -9.85 25.94 -43.40
N LEU A 242 -9.40 25.00 -44.23
CA LEU A 242 -8.26 24.08 -44.12
C LEU A 242 -8.52 22.67 -43.55
N GLU A 243 -9.19 21.90 -44.39
CA GLU A 243 -8.81 20.52 -44.73
C GLU A 243 -7.28 20.34 -44.95
N ARG A 244 -6.86 19.06 -44.85
CA ARG A 244 -5.59 18.45 -45.32
C ARG A 244 -4.40 18.48 -44.35
N ARG A 245 -4.30 17.43 -43.53
CA ARG A 245 -3.04 16.66 -43.28
C ARG A 245 -3.27 15.49 -42.31
N VAL A 246 -4.02 14.49 -42.75
CA VAL A 246 -3.97 13.13 -42.17
C VAL A 246 -3.88 12.17 -43.34
N ARG A 247 -2.65 11.87 -43.76
CA ARG A 247 -2.22 10.70 -44.56
C ARG A 247 -0.73 10.85 -44.83
N ARG A 248 0.03 9.83 -44.47
CA ARG A 248 1.47 9.55 -44.68
C ARG A 248 2.30 9.56 -43.40
N CYS A 249 2.24 8.44 -42.69
CA CYS A 249 3.37 7.82 -42.00
C CYS A 249 3.10 6.30 -41.89
N GLN A 250 3.03 5.65 -43.04
CA GLN A 250 3.27 4.21 -43.21
C GLN A 250 4.17 4.08 -44.45
N ALA A 251 5.18 3.21 -44.36
CA ALA A 251 6.28 2.98 -45.29
C ALA A 251 7.54 3.83 -45.06
N ALA A 252 8.43 3.31 -44.21
CA ALA A 252 9.89 3.23 -44.47
C ALA A 252 10.60 2.55 -43.28
N ALA A 253 10.80 1.24 -43.37
CA ALA A 253 11.92 0.51 -42.77
C ALA A 253 11.94 -0.89 -43.40
N LEU A 254 12.68 -0.98 -44.50
CA LEU A 254 13.47 -2.17 -44.82
C LEU A 254 14.57 -2.32 -43.77
#